data_AF-A0AAJ5F104-F1
#
_entry.id   AF-A0AAJ5F104-F1
#
_cell.length_a   1.000
_cell.length_b   1.000
_cell.length_c   1.000
_cell.angle_alpha   90.00
_cell.angle_beta   90.00
_cell.angle_gamma   90.00
#
_symmetry.space_group_name_H-M   'P 1'
#
loop_
_entity.id
_entity.type
_entity.pdbx_description
1 polymer ?
#
loop_
_entity_poly.entity_id
_entity_poly.type
_entity_poly.pdbx_seq_one_letter_code
_entity_poly.pdbx_strand_id
1 'polypeptide(L)'
;MRALDIIAESIRVGYVHPTTVLNTLIEAENEGGLGAIRRIERHLSVGLSALRDRHHPHSGLAQTWLGSARAYLITQAERKQAV
;
A
#
# COMPACT_ATOMS: atom_id res chain seq x y z
N MET A 1 -0.03 7.88 10.14
CA MET A 1 1.37 8.07 9.70
C MET A 1 2.11 6.73 9.63
N ARG A 2 1.99 5.89 10.67
CA ARG A 2 2.61 4.55 10.78
C ARG A 2 2.61 3.68 9.51
N ALA A 3 1.50 3.64 8.75
CA ALA A 3 1.43 2.82 7.54
C ALA A 3 2.45 3.23 6.45
N LEU A 4 2.62 4.53 6.19
CA LEU A 4 3.59 5.00 5.19
C LEU A 4 5.02 4.74 5.66
N ASP A 5 5.28 4.80 6.97
CA ASP A 5 6.60 4.50 7.54
C ASP A 5 6.95 3.02 7.36
N ILE A 6 6.00 2.11 7.64
CA ILE A 6 6.18 0.66 7.39
C ILE A 6 6.45 0.38 5.92
N ILE A 7 5.68 1.03 5.02
CA ILE A 7 5.86 0.84 3.59
C ILE A 7 7.22 1.37 3.13
N ALA A 8 7.60 2.58 3.55
CA ALA A 8 8.87 3.19 3.20
C ALA A 8 10.05 2.34 3.70
N GLU A 9 9.99 1.87 4.94
CA GLU A 9 10.99 0.98 5.52
C GLU A 9 11.11 -0.32 4.72
N SER A 10 9.98 -0.95 4.39
CA SER A 10 9.99 -2.19 3.61
C SER A 10 10.62 -2.00 2.22
N ILE A 11 10.35 -0.88 1.54
CA ILE A 11 10.96 -0.53 0.24
C ILE A 11 12.45 -0.27 0.42
N ARG A 12 12.85 0.40 1.50
CA ARG A 12 14.25 0.66 1.80
C ARG A 12 15.04 -0.64 2.00
N VAL A 13 14.50 -1.59 2.78
CA VAL A 13 15.15 -2.89 3.04
C VAL A 13 14.95 -3.92 1.93
N GLY A 14 13.97 -3.71 1.04
CA GLY A 14 13.69 -4.60 -0.10
C GLY A 14 12.86 -5.84 0.25
N TYR A 15 12.22 -5.87 1.41
CA TYR A 15 11.44 -7.01 1.87
C TYR A 15 10.19 -6.60 2.67
N VAL A 16 9.10 -7.35 2.48
CA VAL A 16 7.92 -7.30 3.35
C VAL A 16 7.28 -8.69 3.41
N HIS A 17 6.84 -9.11 4.60
CA HIS A 17 6.05 -10.32 4.74
C HIS A 17 4.58 -10.05 4.31
N PRO A 18 3.89 -10.97 3.61
CA PRO A 18 2.51 -10.75 3.18
C PRO A 18 1.54 -10.38 4.31
N THR A 19 1.70 -10.98 5.49
CA THR A 19 0.90 -10.61 6.68
C THR A 19 1.11 -9.16 7.10
N THR A 20 2.33 -8.65 7.01
CA THR A 20 2.62 -7.24 7.31
C THR A 20 1.90 -6.32 6.33
N VAL A 21 1.85 -6.69 5.04
CA VAL A 21 1.09 -5.96 4.02
C VAL A 21 -0.37 -5.85 4.41
N LEU A 22 -1.01 -7.00 4.68
CA LEU A 22 -2.43 -7.03 5.01
C LEU A 22 -2.74 -6.29 6.32
N ASN A 23 -1.96 -6.53 7.38
CA ASN A 23 -2.16 -5.88 8.68
C ASN A 23 -2.01 -4.37 8.56
N THR A 24 -1.03 -3.88 7.80
CA THR A 24 -0.83 -2.44 7.58
C THR A 24 -2.05 -1.80 6.90
N LEU A 25 -2.65 -2.48 5.92
CA LEU A 25 -3.86 -1.99 5.26
C LEU A 25 -5.08 -2.02 6.18
N ILE A 26 -5.26 -3.08 6.98
CA ILE A 26 -6.34 -3.17 7.97
C ILE A 26 -6.20 -2.05 9.01
N GLU A 27 -5.01 -1.85 9.56
CA GLU A 27 -4.73 -0.79 10.55
C GLU A 27 -4.99 0.60 9.96
N ALA A 28 -4.54 0.86 8.73
CA ALA A 28 -4.80 2.12 8.05
C ALA A 28 -6.30 2.36 7.82
N GLU A 29 -7.07 1.31 7.48
CA GLU A 29 -8.52 1.40 7.36
C GLU A 29 -9.17 1.67 8.72
N ASN A 30 -8.74 0.98 9.78
CA ASN A 30 -9.29 1.20 11.13
C ASN A 30 -9.05 2.64 11.61
N GLU A 31 -7.91 3.24 11.27
CA GLU A 31 -7.56 4.62 11.67
C GLU A 31 -8.31 5.70 10.86
N GLY A 32 -8.61 5.46 9.58
CA GLY A 32 -9.09 6.53 8.69
C GLY A 32 -10.05 6.08 7.58
N GLY A 33 -10.65 4.91 7.73
CA GLY A 33 -11.51 4.26 6.75
C GLY A 33 -10.83 3.99 5.41
N LEU A 34 -11.64 3.65 4.41
CA LEU A 34 -11.17 3.47 3.02
C LEU A 34 -10.52 4.75 2.44
N GLY A 35 -10.82 5.92 3.01
CA GLY A 35 -10.16 7.18 2.66
C GLY A 35 -8.65 7.16 2.92
N ALA A 36 -8.20 6.51 4.01
CA ALA A 36 -6.79 6.32 4.30
C ALA A 36 -6.11 5.42 3.26
N ILE A 37 -6.76 4.31 2.87
CA ILE A 37 -6.26 3.40 1.85
C ILE A 37 -6.11 4.10 0.50
N ARG A 38 -7.08 4.93 0.10
CA ARG A 38 -7.00 5.75 -1.12
C ARG A 38 -5.88 6.80 -1.07
N ARG A 39 -5.50 7.28 0.11
CA ARG A 39 -4.33 8.18 0.26
C ARG A 39 -3.01 7.43 0.11
N ILE A 40 -2.93 6.22 0.66
CA ILE A 40 -1.78 5.32 0.51
C ILE A 40 -1.60 4.93 -0.96
N GLU A 41 -2.67 4.50 -1.63
CA GLU A 41 -2.66 4.15 -3.05
C GLU A 41 -2.12 5.29 -3.92
N ARG A 42 -2.61 6.53 -3.72
CA ARG A 42 -2.10 7.71 -4.43
C ARG A 42 -0.63 7.99 -4.14
N HIS A 43 -0.20 7.93 -2.88
CA HIS A 43 1.22 8.11 -2.53
C HIS A 43 2.10 7.07 -3.21
N LEU A 44 1.66 5.81 -3.25
CA LEU A 44 2.41 4.73 -3.90
C LEU A 44 2.45 4.90 -5.41
N SER A 45 1.36 5.34 -6.04
CA SER A 45 1.34 5.59 -7.49
C SER A 45 2.32 6.69 -7.88
N VAL A 46 2.38 7.79 -7.12
CA VAL A 46 3.34 8.88 -7.36
C VAL A 46 4.77 8.44 -7.04
N GLY A 47 4.97 7.80 -5.89
CA GLY A 47 6.29 7.33 -5.44
C GLY A 47 6.89 6.27 -6.36
N LEU A 48 6.07 5.37 -6.91
CA LEU A 48 6.53 4.33 -7.82
C LEU A 48 7.12 4.92 -9.11
N SER A 49 6.53 5.99 -9.66
CA SER A 49 7.11 6.68 -10.82
C SER A 49 8.51 7.20 -10.49
N ALA A 50 8.64 7.94 -9.39
CA ALA A 50 9.92 8.50 -8.97
C ALA A 50 10.99 7.43 -8.65
N LEU A 51 10.58 6.28 -8.11
CA LEU A 51 11.48 5.14 -7.87
C LEU A 51 11.95 4.50 -9.18
N ARG A 52 11.08 4.39 -10.18
CA ARG A 52 11.42 3.87 -11.51
C ARG A 52 12.37 4.79 -12.25
N ASP A 53 12.10 6.10 -12.25
CA ASP A 53 12.95 7.09 -12.93
C ASP A 53 14.39 7.07 -12.38
N ARG A 54 14.53 6.82 -11.08
CA ARG A 54 15.83 6.70 -10.39
C ARG A 54 16.43 5.30 -10.43
N HIS A 55 15.79 4.35 -11.12
CA HIS A 55 16.20 2.94 -11.16
C HIS A 55 16.41 2.34 -9.76
N HIS A 56 15.54 2.68 -8.81
CA HIS A 56 15.65 2.17 -7.44
C HIS A 56 15.53 0.64 -7.42
N PRO A 57 16.43 -0.08 -6.74
CA PRO A 57 16.52 -1.55 -6.81
C PRO A 57 15.24 -2.25 -6.36
N HIS A 58 14.48 -1.63 -5.44
CA HIS A 58 13.26 -2.20 -4.87
C HIS A 58 11.97 -1.57 -5.40
N SER A 59 12.00 -0.97 -6.59
CA SER A 59 10.79 -0.43 -7.25
C SER A 59 9.69 -1.50 -7.44
N GLY A 60 10.08 -2.78 -7.60
CA GLY A 60 9.15 -3.91 -7.61
C GLY A 60 8.35 -4.05 -6.32
N LEU A 61 8.94 -3.78 -5.16
CA LEU A 61 8.22 -3.87 -3.88
C LEU A 61 7.21 -2.73 -3.72
N ALA A 62 7.54 -1.52 -4.19
CA ALA A 62 6.58 -0.42 -4.25
C ALA A 62 5.40 -0.75 -5.17
N GLN A 63 5.65 -1.44 -6.29
CA GLN A 63 4.60 -1.94 -7.17
C GLN A 63 3.73 -3.01 -6.50
N THR A 64 4.31 -3.91 -5.71
CA THR A 64 3.58 -4.89 -4.90
C THR A 64 2.65 -4.20 -3.91
N TRP A 65 3.15 -3.23 -3.14
CA TRP A 65 2.32 -2.44 -2.23
C TRP A 65 1.17 -1.72 -2.93
N LEU A 66 1.44 -1.12 -4.09
CA LEU A 66 0.41 -0.46 -4.90
C LEU A 66 -0.67 -1.46 -5.36
N GLY A 67 -0.25 -2.64 -5.82
CA GLY A 67 -1.16 -3.71 -6.22
C GLY A 67 -2.02 -4.19 -5.06
N SER A 68 -1.42 -4.42 -3.88
CA SER A 68 -2.13 -4.84 -2.68
C SER A 68 -3.14 -3.81 -2.19
N ALA A 69 -2.79 -2.51 -2.18
CA ALA A 69 -3.71 -1.45 -1.80
C ALA A 69 -4.94 -1.38 -2.75
N ARG A 70 -4.71 -1.55 -4.06
CA ARG A 70 -5.78 -1.59 -5.06
C ARG A 70 -6.68 -2.82 -4.89
N ALA A 71 -6.10 -4.00 -4.73
CA ALA A 71 -6.83 -5.23 -4.50
C ALA A 71 -7.69 -5.13 -3.23
N TYR A 72 -7.13 -4.60 -2.14
CA TYR A 72 -7.86 -4.37 -0.90
C TYR A 72 -9.08 -3.44 -1.09
N LEU A 73 -8.91 -2.33 -1.83
CA LEU A 73 -10.02 -1.42 -2.14
C LEU A 73 -11.14 -2.09 -2.94
N ILE A 74 -10.79 -2.95 -3.90
CA ILE A 74 -11.77 -3.72 -4.70
C ILE A 74 -12.54 -4.67 -3.78
N THR A 75 -11.83 -5.47 -2.98
CA THR A 75 -12.47 -6.42 -2.05
C THR A 75 -13.39 -5.72 -1.05
N GLN A 76 -13.03 -4.54 -0.54
CA GLN A 76 -13.90 -3.80 0.36
C GLN A 76 -15.11 -3.17 -0.35
N ALA A 77 -14.97 -2.79 -1.62
CA ALA A 77 -16.10 -2.33 -2.41
C ALA A 77 -17.12 -3.47 -2.65
N GLU A 78 -16.64 -4.67 -2.98
CA GLU A 78 -17.48 -5.87 -3.15
C GLU A 78 -18.21 -6.23 -1.84
N ARG A 79 -17.51 -6.19 -0.70
CA ARG A 79 -18.12 -6.44 0.62
C ARG A 79 -19.25 -5.47 0.96
N LYS A 80 -19.12 -4.19 0.61
CA LYS A 80 -20.17 -3.18 0.87
C LYS A 80 -21.40 -3.33 -0.01
N GLN A 81 -21.28 -3.97 -1.17
CA GLN A 81 -22.42 -4.25 -2.07
C GLN A 81 -23.20 -5.50 -1.64
N ALA A 82 -22.59 -6.38 -0.84
CA ALA A 82 -23.19 -7.62 -0.37
C ALA A 82 -23.97 -7.47 0.97
N VAL A 83 -24.03 -6.26 1.53
CA VAL A 83 -24.73 -5.91 2.79
C VAL A 83 -25.87 -4.96 2.47
#